data_AF-A0A349IKA9-F1
#
_entry.id   AF-A0A349IKA9-F1
#
_cell.length_a   1.000
_cell.length_b   1.000
_cell.length_c   1.000
_cell.angle_alpha   90.00
_cell.angle_beta   90.00
_cell.angle_gamma   90.00
#
_symmetry.space_group_name_H-M   'P 1'
#
loop_
_entity.id
_entity.type
_entity.pdbx_description
1 polymer ?
#
loop_
_entity_poly.entity_id
_entity_poly.type
_entity_poly.pdbx_seq_one_letter_code
_entity_poly.pdbx_strand_id
1 'polypeptide(L)'
;MKRSPIYRKDELVSARSLMLPFLITAVNGGLSVLALANISFIAISAQNSGEISYMNFLRVYYVAAVVELFLILLIAPALSASAVAAERERRTLSLLFTTQLRTKDIVIGKLMGAMSTLALLIVTALPVLATVFLYGGVTFREVILLLLVYGCSALYCAAVGITASTFFLTTAPAVAVSYVAIFVSYVLFFLLFYFRASIGGGLRLRVVVLGILGFMILASIVMVYVSEWGLRPHRVRRKKMPE
;
A
#
# COMPACT_ATOMS: atom_id res chain seq x y z
N MET A 1 6.86 0.03 25.17
CA MET A 1 7.32 -0.89 24.09
C MET A 1 8.65 -0.37 23.53
N LYS A 2 9.75 -1.12 23.67
CA LYS A 2 11.05 -0.74 23.08
C LYS A 2 10.91 -0.74 21.56
N ARG A 3 10.94 0.43 20.91
CA ARG A 3 10.93 0.56 19.45
C ARG A 3 12.14 -0.19 18.88
N SER A 4 11.94 -0.99 17.85
CA SER A 4 13.03 -1.75 17.22
C SER A 4 14.13 -0.79 16.75
N PRO A 5 15.42 -1.08 17.00
CA PRO A 5 16.54 -0.18 16.68
C PRO A 5 16.68 0.09 15.17
N ILE A 6 16.15 -0.78 14.32
CA ILE A 6 16.09 -0.59 12.85
C ILE A 6 15.17 0.58 12.50
N TYR A 7 13.95 0.61 13.04
CA TYR A 7 12.99 1.70 12.80
C TYR A 7 13.57 3.09 13.14
N ARG A 8 14.32 3.20 14.24
CA ARG A 8 14.95 4.47 14.66
C ARG A 8 16.11 4.87 13.73
N LYS A 9 16.85 3.91 13.18
CA LYS A 9 17.89 4.19 12.18
C LYS A 9 17.28 4.66 10.87
N ASP A 10 16.22 4.00 10.41
CA ASP A 10 15.52 4.40 9.18
C ASP A 10 14.84 5.75 9.33
N GLU A 11 14.23 6.06 10.48
CA GLU A 11 13.62 7.38 10.75
C GLU A 11 14.67 8.51 10.69
N LEU A 12 15.88 8.28 11.23
CA LEU A 12 16.99 9.26 11.23
C LEU A 12 17.67 9.41 9.86
N VAL A 13 17.77 8.33 9.08
CA VAL A 13 18.35 8.36 7.72
C VAL A 13 17.34 8.89 6.71
N SER A 14 16.05 8.56 6.88
CA SER A 14 14.92 9.07 6.11
C SER A 14 14.73 10.57 6.30
N ALA A 15 14.93 11.09 7.52
CA ALA A 15 14.86 12.53 7.81
C ALA A 15 15.92 13.38 7.08
N ARG A 16 16.99 12.76 6.54
CA ARG A 16 18.02 13.45 5.74
C ARG A 16 17.73 13.47 4.24
N SER A 17 16.76 12.70 3.77
CA SER A 17 16.39 12.62 2.35
C SER A 17 15.17 13.48 2.08
N LEU A 18 15.34 14.59 1.35
CA LEU A 18 14.23 15.45 0.90
C LEU A 18 13.21 14.70 0.01
N MET A 19 13.56 13.53 -0.51
CA MET A 19 12.73 12.79 -1.46
C MET A 19 11.39 12.32 -0.85
N LEU A 20 11.40 11.84 0.39
CA LEU A 20 10.19 11.36 1.07
C LEU A 20 9.20 12.47 1.44
N PRO A 21 9.61 13.57 2.11
CA PRO A 21 8.71 14.69 2.33
C PRO A 21 8.28 15.32 1.01
N PHE A 22 9.17 15.45 0.01
CA PHE A 22 8.78 15.98 -1.30
C PHE A 22 7.72 15.11 -1.98
N LEU A 23 7.87 13.77 -1.96
CA LEU A 23 6.90 12.85 -2.55
C LEU A 23 5.54 12.91 -1.83
N ILE A 24 5.54 12.92 -0.49
CA ILE A 24 4.31 13.06 0.31
C ILE A 24 3.64 14.40 0.01
N THR A 25 4.41 15.49 -0.07
CA THR A 25 3.88 16.83 -0.33
C THR A 25 3.35 16.97 -1.76
N ALA A 26 4.02 16.38 -2.75
CA ALA A 26 3.56 16.37 -4.14
C ALA A 26 2.25 15.58 -4.29
N VAL A 27 2.16 14.42 -3.63
CA VAL A 27 0.95 13.59 -3.62
C VAL A 27 -0.21 14.32 -2.93
N ASN A 28 0.03 14.90 -1.75
CA ASN A 28 -0.97 15.68 -1.03
C ASN A 28 -1.37 16.96 -1.76
N GLY A 29 -0.42 17.61 -2.44
CA GLY A 29 -0.68 18.73 -3.33
C GLY A 29 -1.61 18.33 -4.47
N GLY A 30 -1.37 17.19 -5.11
CA GLY A 30 -2.24 16.64 -6.16
C GLY A 30 -3.66 16.34 -5.65
N LEU A 31 -3.78 15.69 -4.48
CA LEU A 31 -5.06 15.45 -3.81
C LEU A 31 -5.80 16.76 -3.46
N SER A 32 -5.07 17.78 -3.00
CA SER A 32 -5.64 19.10 -2.70
C SER A 32 -6.13 19.83 -3.95
N VAL A 33 -5.36 19.78 -5.04
CA VAL A 33 -5.78 20.33 -6.34
C VAL A 33 -7.04 19.63 -6.85
N LEU A 34 -7.11 18.31 -6.73
CA LEU A 34 -8.32 17.55 -7.06
C LEU A 34 -9.50 17.97 -6.18
N ALA A 35 -9.30 18.15 -4.87
CA ALA A 35 -10.35 18.62 -3.97
C ALA A 35 -10.86 20.02 -4.37
N LEU A 36 -9.95 20.95 -4.70
CA LEU A 36 -10.31 22.29 -5.16
C LEU A 36 -11.02 22.27 -6.51
N ALA A 37 -10.56 21.45 -7.46
CA ALA A 37 -11.20 21.25 -8.76
C ALA A 37 -12.62 20.69 -8.61
N ASN A 38 -12.84 19.83 -7.62
CA ASN A 38 -14.16 19.30 -7.32
C ASN A 38 -15.08 20.36 -6.73
N ILE A 39 -14.61 21.14 -5.75
CA ILE A 39 -15.38 22.24 -5.16
C ILE A 39 -15.75 23.26 -6.23
N SER A 40 -14.82 23.61 -7.14
CA SER A 40 -15.09 24.55 -8.22
C SER A 40 -16.05 23.98 -9.27
N PHE A 41 -15.92 22.71 -9.64
CA PHE A 41 -16.88 22.04 -10.53
C PHE A 41 -18.31 22.06 -9.96
N ILE A 42 -18.45 21.79 -8.66
CA ILE A 42 -19.73 21.85 -7.96
C ILE A 42 -20.27 23.27 -7.94
N ALA A 43 -19.44 24.27 -7.62
CA ALA A 43 -19.85 25.67 -7.56
C ALA A 43 -20.34 26.19 -8.93
N ILE A 44 -19.65 25.83 -10.02
CA ILE A 44 -20.04 26.18 -11.39
C ILE A 44 -21.34 25.44 -11.78
N SER A 45 -21.44 24.15 -11.45
CA SER A 45 -22.67 23.39 -11.72
C SER A 45 -23.88 23.96 -10.96
N ALA A 46 -23.69 24.41 -9.72
CA ALA A 46 -24.74 25.02 -8.92
C ALA A 46 -25.20 26.37 -9.51
N GLN A 47 -24.28 27.18 -10.04
CA GLN A 47 -24.63 28.43 -10.72
C GLN A 47 -25.41 28.21 -12.01
N ASN A 48 -25.06 27.18 -12.78
CA ASN A 48 -25.68 26.90 -14.08
C ASN A 48 -27.04 26.19 -13.97
N SER A 49 -27.22 25.33 -12.97
CA SER A 49 -28.41 24.47 -12.85
C SER A 49 -29.41 24.97 -11.81
N GLY A 50 -29.03 25.88 -10.92
CA GLY A 50 -29.88 26.33 -9.80
C GLY A 50 -30.15 25.26 -8.72
N GLU A 51 -29.78 24.00 -8.98
CA GLU A 51 -29.90 22.87 -8.08
C GLU A 51 -28.54 22.25 -7.78
N ILE A 52 -28.33 21.90 -6.51
CA ILE A 52 -27.16 21.16 -6.05
C ILE A 52 -27.44 19.66 -6.24
N SER A 53 -27.03 19.11 -7.38
CA SER A 53 -27.27 17.69 -7.70
C SER A 53 -26.36 16.75 -6.90
N TYR A 54 -26.96 15.91 -6.07
CA TYR A 54 -26.31 14.90 -5.23
C TYR A 54 -25.41 13.93 -6.02
N MET A 55 -25.76 13.61 -7.28
CA MET A 55 -24.97 12.70 -8.13
C MET A 55 -23.58 13.23 -8.46
N ASN A 56 -23.41 14.54 -8.55
CA ASN A 56 -22.10 15.13 -8.82
C ASN A 56 -21.15 14.90 -7.64
N PHE A 57 -21.63 15.02 -6.39
CA PHE A 57 -20.83 14.76 -5.19
C PHE A 57 -20.37 13.31 -5.10
N LEU A 58 -21.25 12.36 -5.42
CA LEU A 58 -20.85 10.95 -5.44
C LEU A 58 -19.78 10.69 -6.49
N ARG A 59 -19.88 11.28 -7.68
CA ARG A 59 -18.88 11.10 -8.75
C ARG A 59 -17.51 11.61 -8.30
N VAL A 60 -17.46 12.81 -7.71
CA VAL A 60 -16.26 13.39 -7.10
C VAL A 60 -15.62 12.44 -6.10
N TYR A 61 -16.44 11.91 -5.18
CA TYR A 61 -15.99 10.97 -4.15
C TYR A 61 -15.37 9.71 -4.74
N TYR A 62 -16.02 9.09 -5.72
CA TYR A 62 -15.50 7.90 -6.38
C TYR A 62 -14.19 8.18 -7.12
N VAL A 63 -14.07 9.32 -7.80
CA VAL A 63 -12.84 9.70 -8.50
C VAL A 63 -11.70 9.90 -7.50
N ALA A 64 -11.93 10.65 -6.42
CA ALA A 64 -10.93 10.85 -5.37
C ALA A 64 -10.48 9.51 -4.77
N ALA A 65 -11.44 8.61 -4.51
CA ALA A 65 -11.15 7.32 -3.92
C ALA A 65 -10.32 6.41 -4.83
N VAL A 66 -10.63 6.39 -6.13
CA VAL A 66 -9.87 5.62 -7.13
C VAL A 66 -8.46 6.20 -7.29
N VAL A 67 -8.31 7.52 -7.32
CA VAL A 67 -7.00 8.17 -7.44
C VAL A 67 -6.12 7.84 -6.23
N GLU A 68 -6.67 7.91 -5.02
CA GLU A 68 -5.92 7.59 -3.81
C GLU A 68 -5.50 6.11 -3.77
N LEU A 69 -6.40 5.21 -4.14
CA LEU A 69 -6.09 3.79 -4.25
C LEU A 69 -5.00 3.52 -5.29
N PHE A 70 -5.03 4.22 -6.42
CA PHE A 70 -4.00 4.15 -7.46
C PHE A 70 -2.63 4.66 -6.97
N LEU A 71 -2.62 5.74 -6.19
CA LEU A 71 -1.40 6.26 -5.57
C LEU A 71 -0.79 5.26 -4.58
N ILE A 72 -1.61 4.60 -3.75
CA ILE A 72 -1.16 3.55 -2.83
C ILE A 72 -0.52 2.41 -3.62
N LEU A 73 -1.17 1.95 -4.70
CA LEU A 73 -0.66 0.89 -5.58
C LEU A 73 0.70 1.22 -6.21
N LEU A 74 0.95 2.49 -6.51
CA LEU A 74 2.21 2.95 -7.10
C LEU A 74 3.30 3.10 -6.03
N ILE A 75 2.98 3.72 -4.90
CA ILE A 75 3.98 4.12 -3.91
C ILE A 75 4.36 2.95 -2.99
N ALA A 76 3.40 2.13 -2.56
CA ALA A 76 3.63 1.07 -1.59
C ALA A 76 4.68 0.03 -2.01
N PRO A 77 4.63 -0.57 -3.23
CA PRO A 77 5.64 -1.53 -3.66
C PRO A 77 6.99 -0.86 -3.94
N ALA A 78 7.01 0.38 -4.46
CA ALA A 78 8.24 1.11 -4.70
C ALA A 78 9.04 1.33 -3.41
N LEU A 79 8.36 1.76 -2.33
CA LEU A 79 8.97 1.94 -1.01
C LEU A 79 9.40 0.62 -0.38
N SER A 80 8.56 -0.41 -0.48
CA SER A 80 8.78 -1.68 0.22
C SER A 80 9.81 -2.57 -0.47
N ALA A 81 9.81 -2.63 -1.81
CA ALA A 81 10.77 -3.41 -2.58
C ALA A 81 12.17 -2.76 -2.55
N SER A 82 12.25 -1.43 -2.56
CA SER A 82 13.53 -0.72 -2.46
C SER A 82 14.15 -0.85 -1.06
N ALA A 83 13.36 -0.88 0.01
CA ALA A 83 13.86 -0.97 1.38
C ALA A 83 14.79 -2.18 1.60
N VAL A 84 14.46 -3.35 1.03
CA VAL A 84 15.28 -4.57 1.16
C VAL A 84 16.35 -4.67 0.07
N ALA A 85 16.02 -4.34 -1.19
CA ALA A 85 16.94 -4.48 -2.31
C ALA A 85 18.09 -3.47 -2.23
N ALA A 86 17.84 -2.24 -1.77
CA ALA A 86 18.87 -1.22 -1.63
C ALA A 86 19.94 -1.61 -0.60
N GLU A 87 19.57 -2.33 0.47
CA GLU A 87 20.55 -2.85 1.44
C GLU A 87 21.35 -4.04 0.88
N ARG A 88 20.73 -4.84 0.02
CA ARG A 88 21.42 -5.94 -0.67
C ARG A 88 22.43 -5.40 -1.67
N GLU A 89 22.06 -4.36 -2.42
CA GLU A 89 22.90 -3.67 -3.39
C GLU A 89 24.09 -2.97 -2.73
N ARG A 90 23.89 -2.38 -1.54
CA ARG A 90 24.95 -1.76 -0.72
C ARG A 90 25.82 -2.77 0.04
N ARG A 91 25.57 -4.08 -0.11
CA ARG A 91 26.24 -5.17 0.64
C ARG A 91 26.19 -5.02 2.17
N THR A 92 25.25 -4.24 2.70
CA THR A 92 25.06 -4.06 4.15
C THR A 92 24.21 -5.18 4.75
N LEU A 93 23.52 -5.96 3.92
CA LEU A 93 22.66 -7.05 4.36
C LEU A 93 23.44 -8.17 5.07
N SER A 94 24.65 -8.50 4.60
CA SER A 94 25.59 -9.41 5.28
C SER A 94 26.06 -8.88 6.63
N LEU A 95 26.16 -7.55 6.78
CA LEU A 95 26.51 -6.88 8.04
C LEU A 95 25.31 -6.80 9.00
N LEU A 96 24.09 -6.91 8.48
CA LEU A 96 22.88 -7.04 9.30
C LEU A 96 22.77 -8.46 9.88
N PHE A 97 23.11 -9.49 9.10
CA PHE A 97 23.09 -10.89 9.58
C PHE A 97 24.21 -11.24 10.57
N THR A 98 25.23 -10.40 10.73
CA THR A 98 26.21 -10.55 11.82
C THR A 98 25.70 -9.98 13.14
N THR A 99 24.61 -9.21 13.14
CA THR A 99 23.91 -8.80 14.36
C THR A 99 22.98 -9.92 14.85
N GLN A 100 22.73 -10.01 16.16
CA GLN A 100 21.89 -11.05 16.78
C GLN A 100 20.38 -10.96 16.42
N LEU A 101 20.01 -10.27 15.34
CA LEU A 101 18.63 -10.08 14.92
C LEU A 101 18.14 -11.27 14.10
N ARG A 102 16.93 -11.76 14.40
CA ARG A 102 16.30 -12.81 13.60
C ARG A 102 15.84 -12.21 12.28
N THR A 103 15.91 -13.00 11.20
CA THR A 103 15.42 -12.65 9.87
C THR A 103 13.99 -12.09 9.86
N LYS A 104 13.13 -12.63 10.73
CA LYS A 104 11.74 -12.18 10.92
C LYS A 104 11.64 -10.74 11.43
N ASP A 105 12.51 -10.37 12.38
CA ASP A 105 12.50 -9.04 13.00
C ASP A 105 12.95 -7.95 12.00
N ILE A 106 13.82 -8.32 11.05
CA ILE A 106 14.25 -7.44 9.97
C ILE A 106 13.10 -7.16 8.99
N VAL A 107 12.39 -8.22 8.57
CA VAL A 107 11.25 -8.11 7.65
C VAL A 107 10.12 -7.29 8.28
N ILE A 108 9.75 -7.59 9.53
CA ILE A 108 8.70 -6.86 10.25
C ILE A 108 9.11 -5.40 10.47
N GLY A 109 10.36 -5.14 10.84
CA GLY A 109 10.86 -3.77 11.02
C GLY A 109 10.75 -2.92 9.75
N LYS A 110 11.08 -3.49 8.59
CA LYS A 110 10.95 -2.79 7.30
C LYS A 110 9.52 -2.64 6.83
N LEU A 111 8.69 -3.65 7.07
CA LEU A 111 7.26 -3.54 6.81
C LEU A 111 6.63 -2.43 7.65
N MET A 112 7.01 -2.30 8.93
CA MET A 112 6.54 -1.23 9.81
C MET A 112 7.00 0.15 9.33
N GLY A 113 8.24 0.28 8.83
CA GLY A 113 8.72 1.53 8.22
C GLY A 113 7.92 1.92 6.98
N ALA A 114 7.69 0.99 6.06
CA ALA A 114 6.85 1.24 4.88
C ALA A 114 5.38 1.53 5.24
N MET A 115 4.84 0.84 6.25
CA MET A 115 3.49 1.12 6.76
C MET A 115 3.37 2.50 7.40
N SER A 116 4.40 3.00 8.09
CA SER A 116 4.33 4.35 8.68
C SER A 116 4.24 5.45 7.62
N THR A 117 4.97 5.32 6.49
CA THR A 117 4.91 6.31 5.40
C THR A 117 3.58 6.24 4.66
N LEU A 118 3.05 5.03 4.44
CA LEU A 118 1.74 4.83 3.83
C LEU A 118 0.60 5.28 4.75
N ALA A 119 0.72 5.08 6.07
CA ALA A 119 -0.25 5.56 7.04
C ALA A 119 -0.29 7.09 7.07
N LEU A 120 0.87 7.76 7.01
CA LEU A 120 0.93 9.22 6.87
C LEU A 120 0.19 9.69 5.62
N LEU A 121 0.37 9.00 4.49
CA LEU A 121 -0.32 9.31 3.22
C LEU A 121 -1.85 9.17 3.33
N ILE A 122 -2.33 8.11 3.98
CA ILE A 122 -3.78 7.91 4.23
C ILE A 122 -4.32 8.99 5.18
N VAL A 123 -3.59 9.32 6.25
CA VAL A 123 -4.01 10.34 7.22
C VAL A 123 -4.09 11.72 6.56
N THR A 124 -3.19 12.04 5.64
CA THR A 124 -3.21 13.33 4.94
C THR A 124 -4.30 13.42 3.86
N ALA A 125 -4.87 12.31 3.42
CA ALA A 125 -6.02 12.28 2.53
C ALA A 125 -7.38 12.40 3.26
N LEU A 126 -7.41 12.16 4.58
CA LEU A 126 -8.62 12.32 5.40
C LEU A 126 -9.33 13.66 5.24
N PRO A 127 -8.66 14.83 5.17
CA PRO A 127 -9.34 16.12 4.98
C PRO A 127 -10.13 16.18 3.67
N VAL A 128 -9.61 15.56 2.61
CA VAL A 128 -10.30 15.49 1.31
C VAL A 128 -11.53 14.57 1.39
N LEU A 129 -11.44 13.47 2.13
CA LEU A 129 -12.61 12.61 2.38
C LEU A 129 -13.63 13.29 3.30
N ALA A 130 -13.16 14.13 4.24
CA ALA A 130 -14.01 14.86 5.17
C ALA A 130 -14.87 15.94 4.50
N THR A 131 -14.38 16.59 3.43
CA THR A 131 -15.19 17.55 2.67
C THR A 131 -16.41 16.88 2.05
N VAL A 132 -16.27 15.67 1.50
CA VAL A 132 -17.41 14.91 0.95
C VAL A 132 -18.41 14.52 2.05
N PHE A 133 -17.91 14.15 3.24
CA PHE A 133 -18.76 13.81 4.38
C PHE A 133 -19.64 15.00 4.83
N LEU A 134 -19.09 16.22 4.81
CA LEU A 134 -19.80 17.46 5.18
C LEU A 134 -21.02 17.74 4.29
N TYR A 135 -20.98 17.35 3.01
CA TYR A 135 -22.09 17.57 2.07
C TYR A 135 -23.18 16.49 2.14
N GLY A 136 -23.10 15.55 3.09
CA GLY A 136 -24.12 14.52 3.33
C GLY A 136 -24.17 13.40 2.28
N GLY A 137 -23.14 13.29 1.44
CA GLY A 137 -23.04 12.32 0.34
C GLY A 137 -22.77 10.87 0.74
N VAL A 138 -22.23 10.64 1.92
CA VAL A 138 -21.63 9.35 2.30
C VAL A 138 -21.89 9.08 3.77
N THR A 139 -22.27 7.84 4.10
CA THR A 139 -22.47 7.43 5.49
C THR A 139 -21.14 7.25 6.22
N PHE A 140 -21.11 7.51 7.53
CA PHE A 140 -19.91 7.31 8.36
C PHE A 140 -19.32 5.89 8.23
N ARG A 141 -20.18 4.88 8.03
CA ARG A 141 -19.79 3.49 7.82
C ARG A 141 -19.01 3.28 6.51
N GLU A 142 -19.37 3.97 5.44
CA GLU A 142 -18.69 3.88 4.14
C GLU A 142 -17.29 4.48 4.20
N VAL A 143 -17.12 5.60 4.93
CA VAL A 143 -15.80 6.22 5.16
C VAL A 143 -14.88 5.27 5.93
N ILE A 144 -15.37 4.63 7.00
CA ILE A 144 -14.58 3.64 7.75
C ILE A 144 -14.17 2.46 6.86
N LEU A 145 -15.12 1.96 6.06
CA LEU A 145 -14.88 0.83 5.18
C LEU A 145 -13.87 1.18 4.08
N LEU A 146 -13.92 2.39 3.53
CA LEU A 146 -12.93 2.90 2.58
C LEU A 146 -11.53 2.95 3.21
N LEU A 147 -11.43 3.49 4.44
CA LEU A 147 -10.16 3.59 5.15
C LEU A 147 -9.56 2.21 5.45
N LEU A 148 -10.40 1.22 5.78
CA LEU A 148 -9.98 -0.18 5.93
C LEU A 148 -9.47 -0.77 4.61
N VAL A 149 -10.11 -0.47 3.48
CA VAL A 149 -9.66 -0.90 2.15
C VAL A 149 -8.28 -0.33 1.83
N TYR A 150 -8.03 0.95 2.12
CA TYR A 150 -6.71 1.57 1.92
C TYR A 150 -5.64 0.97 2.83
N GLY A 151 -5.97 0.73 4.09
CA GLY A 151 -5.04 0.08 5.02
C GLY A 151 -4.66 -1.34 4.56
N CYS A 152 -5.66 -2.12 4.14
CA CYS A 152 -5.42 -3.49 3.67
C CYS A 152 -4.69 -3.54 2.33
N SER A 153 -4.99 -2.62 1.41
CA SER A 153 -4.29 -2.53 0.12
C SER A 153 -2.84 -2.11 0.29
N ALA A 154 -2.57 -1.13 1.16
CA ALA A 154 -1.23 -0.71 1.51
C ALA A 154 -0.41 -1.87 2.10
N LEU A 155 -0.99 -2.61 3.06
CA LEU A 155 -0.37 -3.78 3.68
C LEU A 155 -0.08 -4.90 2.66
N TYR A 156 -1.03 -5.19 1.77
CA TYR A 156 -0.86 -6.19 0.73
C TYR A 156 0.27 -5.81 -0.24
N CYS A 157 0.24 -4.59 -0.78
CA CYS A 157 1.25 -4.12 -1.72
C CYS A 157 2.65 -4.08 -1.09
N ALA A 158 2.75 -3.67 0.18
CA ALA A 158 4.01 -3.67 0.91
C ALA A 158 4.57 -5.08 1.12
N ALA A 159 3.71 -6.05 1.48
CA ALA A 159 4.11 -7.44 1.64
C ALA A 159 4.61 -8.05 0.32
N VAL A 160 3.91 -7.80 -0.80
CA VAL A 160 4.34 -8.23 -2.14
C VAL A 160 5.68 -7.59 -2.52
N GLY A 161 5.85 -6.29 -2.26
CA GLY A 161 7.11 -5.58 -2.52
C GLY A 161 8.29 -6.16 -1.76
N ILE A 162 8.14 -6.44 -0.46
CA ILE A 162 9.18 -7.10 0.36
C ILE A 162 9.50 -8.48 -0.19
N THR A 163 8.48 -9.28 -0.51
CA THR A 163 8.66 -10.65 -1.00
C THR A 163 9.45 -10.65 -2.32
N ALA A 164 9.08 -9.79 -3.28
CA ALA A 164 9.82 -9.64 -4.53
C ALA A 164 11.30 -9.25 -4.27
N SER A 165 11.53 -8.37 -3.31
CA SER A 165 12.88 -7.93 -2.93
C SER A 165 13.77 -9.04 -2.35
N THR A 166 13.19 -10.08 -1.75
CA THR A 166 13.99 -11.24 -1.27
C THR A 166 14.56 -12.08 -2.42
N PHE A 167 13.84 -12.16 -3.54
CA PHE A 167 14.23 -12.98 -4.69
C PHE A 167 15.24 -12.28 -5.61
N PHE A 168 15.19 -10.95 -5.73
CA PHE A 168 16.04 -10.20 -6.65
C PHE A 168 17.26 -9.54 -5.97
N LEU A 169 18.35 -9.40 -6.72
CA LEU A 169 19.61 -8.81 -6.27
C LEU A 169 19.68 -7.30 -6.51
N THR A 170 18.90 -6.78 -7.46
CA THR A 170 18.87 -5.37 -7.87
C THR A 170 17.49 -4.76 -7.65
N THR A 171 17.45 -3.47 -7.35
CA THR A 171 16.24 -2.71 -6.99
C THR A 171 15.24 -2.61 -8.15
N ALA A 172 15.71 -2.31 -9.36
CA ALA A 172 14.85 -2.11 -10.53
C ALA A 172 13.96 -3.33 -10.90
N PRO A 173 14.51 -4.57 -11.08
CA PRO A 173 13.67 -5.72 -11.39
C PRO A 173 12.79 -6.15 -10.21
N ALA A 174 13.23 -5.94 -8.96
CA ALA A 174 12.41 -6.24 -7.78
C ALA A 174 11.11 -5.42 -7.78
N VAL A 175 11.22 -4.13 -8.08
CA VAL A 175 10.08 -3.22 -8.18
C VAL A 175 9.18 -3.60 -9.36
N ALA A 176 9.75 -3.88 -10.54
CA ALA A 176 8.97 -4.27 -11.72
C ALA A 176 8.16 -5.55 -11.47
N VAL A 177 8.76 -6.59 -10.89
CA VAL A 177 8.06 -7.84 -10.59
C VAL A 177 6.98 -7.64 -9.52
N SER A 178 7.21 -6.78 -8.53
CA SER A 178 6.18 -6.45 -7.55
C SER A 178 4.96 -5.78 -8.19
N TYR A 179 5.15 -4.88 -9.17
CA TYR A 179 4.05 -4.29 -9.91
C TYR A 179 3.27 -5.30 -10.75
N VAL A 180 3.98 -6.19 -11.45
CA VAL A 180 3.35 -7.25 -12.24
C VAL A 180 2.53 -8.18 -11.34
N ALA A 181 3.07 -8.59 -10.19
CA ALA A 181 2.37 -9.44 -9.23
C ALA A 181 1.09 -8.77 -8.68
N ILE A 182 1.18 -7.48 -8.32
CA ILE A 182 0.03 -6.69 -7.88
C ILE A 182 -1.00 -6.59 -9.01
N PHE A 183 -0.59 -6.22 -10.23
CA PHE A 183 -1.50 -6.09 -11.35
C PHE A 183 -2.25 -7.40 -11.66
N VAL A 184 -1.53 -8.52 -11.73
CA VAL A 184 -2.12 -9.85 -11.95
C VAL A 184 -3.11 -10.20 -10.83
N SER A 185 -2.79 -9.92 -9.57
CA SER A 185 -3.68 -10.21 -8.44
C SER A 185 -5.00 -9.43 -8.51
N TYR A 186 -4.95 -8.13 -8.85
CA TYR A 186 -6.14 -7.29 -8.97
C TYR A 186 -6.98 -7.65 -10.21
N VAL A 187 -6.32 -7.96 -11.34
CA VAL A 187 -7.01 -8.42 -12.56
C VAL A 187 -7.70 -9.75 -12.33
N LEU A 188 -7.04 -10.72 -11.70
CA LEU A 188 -7.63 -12.01 -11.38
C LEU A 188 -8.84 -11.82 -10.46
N PHE A 189 -8.72 -10.95 -9.46
CA PHE A 189 -9.83 -10.62 -8.57
C PHE A 189 -11.02 -10.02 -9.33
N PHE A 190 -10.77 -9.04 -10.21
CA PHE A 190 -11.80 -8.41 -11.03
C PHE A 190 -12.49 -9.42 -11.95
N LEU A 191 -11.72 -10.34 -12.56
CA LEU A 191 -12.26 -11.38 -13.43
C LEU A 191 -13.14 -12.38 -12.66
N LEU A 192 -12.70 -12.82 -11.48
CA LEU A 192 -13.49 -13.69 -10.61
C LEU A 192 -14.79 -13.01 -10.17
N PHE A 193 -14.74 -11.71 -9.88
CA PHE A 193 -15.92 -10.93 -9.56
C PHE A 193 -16.90 -10.84 -10.75
N TYR A 194 -16.39 -10.50 -11.93
CA TYR A 194 -17.21 -10.41 -13.15
C TYR A 194 -17.87 -11.76 -13.49
N PHE A 195 -17.11 -12.85 -13.41
CA PHE A 195 -17.62 -14.20 -13.65
C PHE A 195 -18.71 -14.57 -12.63
N ARG A 196 -18.50 -14.26 -11.33
CA ARG A 196 -19.49 -14.51 -10.28
C ARG A 196 -20.76 -13.68 -10.45
N ALA A 197 -20.64 -12.43 -10.90
CA ALA A 197 -21.77 -11.57 -11.20
C ALA A 197 -22.58 -12.09 -12.41
N SER A 198 -21.89 -12.60 -13.43
CA SER A 198 -22.51 -13.20 -14.62
C SER A 198 -23.35 -14.46 -14.30
N ILE A 199 -22.97 -15.24 -13.29
CA ILE A 199 -23.70 -16.46 -12.85
C ILE A 199 -25.00 -16.11 -12.08
N GLY A 200 -25.40 -14.83 -11.99
CA GLY A 200 -26.65 -14.43 -11.32
C GLY A 200 -26.55 -14.36 -9.80
N GLY A 201 -25.33 -14.33 -9.25
CA GLY A 201 -25.12 -14.08 -7.84
C GLY A 201 -25.45 -12.63 -7.48
N GLY A 202 -26.65 -12.39 -6.97
CA GLY A 202 -27.04 -11.13 -6.32
C GLY A 202 -26.29 -10.91 -5.00
N LEU A 203 -24.96 -10.87 -5.03
CA LEU A 203 -24.16 -10.55 -3.86
C LEU A 203 -24.23 -9.05 -3.64
N ARG A 204 -24.75 -8.65 -2.47
CA ARG A 204 -24.74 -7.25 -2.06
C ARG A 204 -23.30 -6.72 -2.10
N LEU A 205 -23.12 -5.51 -2.63
CA LEU A 205 -21.82 -4.83 -2.79
C LEU A 205 -20.96 -4.91 -1.50
N ARG A 206 -21.60 -4.84 -0.32
CA ARG A 206 -20.95 -5.00 0.99
C ARG A 206 -20.26 -6.35 1.20
N VAL A 207 -20.87 -7.45 0.77
CA VAL A 207 -20.28 -8.81 0.91
C VAL A 207 -19.06 -8.94 0.01
N VAL A 208 -19.10 -8.32 -1.16
CA VAL A 208 -17.98 -8.29 -2.11
C VAL A 208 -16.80 -7.55 -1.50
N VAL A 209 -17.02 -6.36 -0.93
CA VAL A 209 -15.92 -5.59 -0.33
C VAL A 209 -15.33 -6.29 0.89
N LEU A 210 -16.15 -6.92 1.73
CA LEU A 210 -15.64 -7.74 2.83
C LEU A 210 -14.84 -8.96 2.34
N GLY A 211 -15.25 -9.56 1.22
CA GLY A 211 -14.50 -10.63 0.56
C GLY A 211 -13.15 -10.16 0.01
N ILE A 212 -13.10 -8.97 -0.60
CA ILE A 212 -11.86 -8.31 -1.05
C ILE A 212 -10.92 -8.13 0.14
N LEU A 213 -11.41 -7.49 1.21
CA LEU A 213 -10.62 -7.24 2.42
C LEU A 213 -10.06 -8.53 3.01
N GLY A 214 -10.90 -9.55 3.16
CA GLY A 214 -10.50 -10.86 3.68
C GLY A 214 -9.42 -11.53 2.82
N PHE A 215 -9.58 -11.50 1.50
CA PHE A 215 -8.58 -12.04 0.56
C PHE A 215 -7.27 -11.28 0.63
N MET A 216 -7.29 -9.94 0.66
CA MET A 216 -6.08 -9.11 0.73
C MET A 216 -5.30 -9.32 2.02
N ILE A 217 -5.99 -9.46 3.15
CA ILE A 217 -5.38 -9.76 4.44
C ILE A 217 -4.72 -11.15 4.40
N LEU A 218 -5.44 -12.16 3.90
CA LEU A 218 -4.93 -13.52 3.83
C LEU A 218 -3.74 -13.64 2.87
N ALA A 219 -3.81 -12.98 1.72
CA ALA A 219 -2.74 -12.94 0.73
C ALA A 219 -1.51 -12.18 1.25
N SER A 220 -1.70 -11.13 2.06
CA SER A 220 -0.60 -10.44 2.73
C SER A 220 0.10 -11.36 3.74
N ILE A 221 -0.66 -12.10 4.56
CA ILE A 221 -0.10 -13.08 5.52
C ILE A 221 0.72 -14.15 4.80
N VAL A 222 0.19 -14.69 3.69
CA VAL A 222 0.90 -15.69 2.87
C VAL A 222 2.18 -15.11 2.29
N MET A 223 2.16 -13.89 1.74
CA MET A 223 3.35 -13.25 1.19
C MET A 223 4.41 -12.98 2.26
N VAL A 224 4.01 -12.49 3.44
CA VAL A 224 4.94 -12.33 4.57
C VAL A 224 5.56 -13.67 4.94
N TYR A 225 4.79 -14.75 4.99
CA TYR A 225 5.30 -16.09 5.27
C TYR A 225 6.28 -16.60 4.19
N VAL A 226 5.98 -16.36 2.91
CA VAL A 226 6.88 -16.69 1.79
C VAL A 226 8.19 -15.90 1.88
N SER A 227 8.13 -14.61 2.26
CA SER A 227 9.33 -13.78 2.45
C SER A 227 10.24 -14.32 3.56
N GLU A 228 9.67 -14.86 4.65
CA GLU A 228 10.45 -15.52 5.71
C GLU A 228 11.18 -16.77 5.21
N TRP A 229 10.63 -17.45 4.19
CA TRP A 229 11.22 -18.66 3.62
C TRP A 229 12.39 -18.33 2.68
N GLY A 230 12.25 -17.28 1.86
CA GLY A 230 13.29 -16.83 0.91
C GLY A 230 14.56 -16.30 1.57
N LEU A 231 14.48 -15.73 2.77
CA LEU A 231 15.63 -15.22 3.52
C LEU A 231 16.31 -16.28 4.42
N ARG A 232 15.85 -17.54 4.46
CA ARG A 232 16.55 -18.59 5.23
C ARG A 232 17.89 -18.87 4.55
N PRO A 233 19.03 -18.69 5.25
CA PRO A 233 20.32 -19.04 4.66
C PRO A 233 20.31 -20.54 4.32
N HIS A 234 20.58 -20.86 3.06
CA HIS A 234 20.88 -22.23 2.67
C HIS A 234 21.98 -22.73 3.61
N ARG A 235 21.66 -23.71 4.47
CA ARG A 235 22.67 -24.35 5.32
C ARG A 235 23.74 -24.88 4.39
N VAL A 236 24.89 -24.21 4.35
CA VAL A 236 26.10 -24.76 3.75
C VAL A 236 26.35 -26.05 4.50
N ARG A 237 26.07 -27.17 3.83
CA ARG A 237 26.32 -28.52 4.33
C ARG A 237 27.82 -28.58 4.56
N ARG A 238 28.26 -28.40 5.82
CA ARG A 238 29.65 -28.64 6.21
C ARG A 238 29.99 -30.07 5.76
N LYS A 239 30.74 -30.19 4.66
CA LYS A 239 31.41 -31.45 4.31
C LYS A 239 32.29 -31.78 5.51
N LYS A 240 32.03 -32.92 6.15
CA LYS A 240 32.98 -33.53 7.10
C LYS A 240 34.28 -33.74 6.32
N MET A 241 35.35 -33.09 6.74
CA MET A 241 36.70 -33.46 6.32
C MET A 241 37.02 -34.80 7.01
N PRO A 242 37.36 -35.87 6.27
CA PRO A 242 38.01 -37.03 6.86
C PRO A 242 39.42 -36.63 7.30
N GLU A 243 39.75 -36.97 8.54
CA GLU A 243 41.09 -36.89 9.15
C GLU A 243 42.06 -37.89 8.51
#